data_AF-A0A3D9L1H9-F1
#
_entry.id   AF-A0A3D9L1H9-F1
#
_cell.length_a   1.000
_cell.length_b   1.000
_cell.length_c   1.000
_cell.angle_alpha   90.00
_cell.angle_beta   90.00
_cell.angle_gamma   90.00
#
_symmetry.space_group_name_H-M   'P 1'
#
loop_
_entity.id
_entity.type
_entity.pdbx_description
1 polymer ?
#
loop_
_entity_poly.entity_id
_entity_poly.type
_entity_poly.pdbx_seq_one_letter_code
_entity_poly.pdbx_strand_id
1 'polypeptide(L)'
;MSNIRVVSQGPAGYITNEYGIHEKPPAGWSFLPAGDAAVTRKVTAMGECWRVQIKKGRRTMSKGIWAPTHHITQAKEAVDAMRSAPDYAKKQASAAKSRARKQEAYRQEFTEAVTNYLNFPTCYEGLQKTLAELVTEHAIPIGSGTVARTSQIPIEDRAGKAVIAWMRHHTTNYDNLKIARVKGERRKVRRQLAQQSVKVLNSFRKGGQRPPSCPLLLAVNKLSK
;
A
#
# COMPACT_ATOMS: atom_id res chain seq x y z
N MET A 1 -23.89 19.20 -12.39
CA MET A 1 -22.52 19.05 -11.88
C MET A 1 -22.52 19.60 -10.47
N SER A 2 -22.19 18.80 -9.46
CA SER A 2 -22.11 19.31 -8.09
C SER A 2 -20.88 20.20 -7.92
N ASN A 3 -21.11 21.43 -7.45
CA ASN A 3 -20.07 22.44 -7.30
C ASN A 3 -19.35 22.20 -5.96
N ILE A 4 -18.07 21.79 -6.02
CA ILE A 4 -17.25 21.51 -4.84
C ILE A 4 -16.23 22.62 -4.70
N ARG A 5 -16.45 23.52 -3.75
CA ARG A 5 -15.48 24.56 -3.40
C ARG A 5 -14.40 23.98 -2.49
N VAL A 6 -13.12 24.25 -2.77
CA VAL A 6 -12.02 23.80 -1.90
C VAL A 6 -11.65 24.93 -0.94
N VAL A 7 -11.53 24.60 0.34
CA VAL A 7 -11.15 25.53 1.42
C VAL A 7 -10.08 24.90 2.30
N SER A 8 -9.31 25.73 3.00
CA SER A 8 -8.25 25.27 3.91
C SER A 8 -8.64 25.48 5.37
N GLN A 9 -8.03 24.70 6.27
CA GLN A 9 -8.14 24.93 7.71
C GLN A 9 -7.08 25.98 8.11
N GLY A 10 -7.54 27.16 8.51
CA GLY A 10 -6.72 28.25 9.01
C GLY A 10 -6.32 28.10 10.48
N PRO A 11 -5.54 29.07 11.02
CA PRO A 11 -5.18 29.12 12.44
C PRO A 11 -6.43 29.10 13.33
N ALA A 12 -6.32 28.52 14.54
CA ALA A 12 -7.42 28.44 15.51
C ALA A 12 -8.71 27.73 15.03
N GLY A 13 -8.66 26.98 13.93
CA GLY A 13 -9.78 26.17 13.45
C GLY A 13 -10.76 26.89 12.50
N TYR A 14 -10.46 28.14 12.11
CA TYR A 14 -11.23 28.86 11.10
C TYR A 14 -11.05 28.25 9.71
N ILE A 15 -11.99 28.53 8.79
CA ILE A 15 -11.89 28.15 7.38
C ILE A 15 -11.31 29.33 6.61
N THR A 16 -10.37 29.07 5.72
CA THR A 16 -9.81 30.09 4.82
C THR A 16 -10.06 29.73 3.37
N ASN A 17 -10.43 30.73 2.57
CA ASN A 17 -10.58 30.58 1.13
C ASN A 17 -9.23 30.54 0.39
N GLU A 18 -9.26 30.53 -0.94
CA GLU A 18 -8.06 30.51 -1.80
C GLU A 18 -7.17 31.75 -1.67
N TYR A 19 -7.71 32.87 -1.17
CA TYR A 19 -6.99 34.12 -0.91
C TYR A 19 -6.45 34.19 0.54
N GLY A 20 -6.65 33.15 1.35
CA GLY A 20 -6.25 33.14 2.77
C GLY A 20 -7.18 33.95 3.68
N ILE A 21 -8.34 34.39 3.17
CA ILE A 21 -9.31 35.18 3.93
C ILE A 21 -10.18 34.24 4.76
N HIS A 22 -10.44 34.62 6.01
CA HIS A 22 -11.33 33.90 6.92
C HIS A 22 -12.77 33.94 6.42
N GLU A 23 -13.40 32.76 6.32
CA GLU A 23 -14.80 32.62 5.97
C GLU A 23 -15.52 31.69 6.95
N LYS A 24 -16.82 31.92 7.09
CA LYS A 24 -17.73 31.04 7.82
C LYS A 24 -18.56 30.22 6.82
N PRO A 25 -18.87 28.95 7.12
CA PRO A 25 -19.85 28.20 6.34
C PRO A 25 -21.18 28.96 6.27
N PRO A 26 -21.96 28.79 5.19
CA PRO A 26 -23.30 29.36 5.11
C PRO A 26 -24.18 28.90 6.27
N ALA A 27 -25.19 29.71 6.60
CA ALA A 27 -26.16 29.36 7.62
C ALA A 27 -26.87 28.03 7.26
N GLY A 28 -27.11 27.18 8.26
CA GLY A 28 -27.74 25.87 8.07
C GLY A 28 -26.81 24.78 7.53
N TRP A 29 -25.51 25.04 7.38
CA TRP A 29 -24.52 24.03 7.01
C TRP A 29 -23.89 23.37 8.23
N SER A 30 -23.58 22.08 8.11
CA SER A 30 -22.89 21.29 9.12
C SER A 30 -21.62 20.65 8.56
N PHE A 31 -20.67 20.35 9.43
CA PHE A 31 -19.43 19.68 9.04
C PHE A 31 -19.59 18.16 9.07
N LEU A 32 -19.37 17.52 7.92
CA LEU A 32 -19.21 16.07 7.82
C LEU A 32 -17.71 15.72 7.82
N PRO A 33 -17.17 15.12 8.89
CA PRO A 33 -15.78 14.71 8.92
C PRO A 33 -15.49 13.62 7.87
N ALA A 34 -14.26 13.60 7.36
CA ALA A 34 -13.82 12.55 6.46
C ALA A 34 -13.83 11.17 7.15
N GLY A 35 -14.30 10.14 6.46
CA GLY A 35 -14.28 8.76 6.96
C GLY A 35 -15.24 7.86 6.18
N ASP A 36 -16.51 8.25 6.12
CA ASP A 36 -17.52 7.50 5.37
C ASP A 36 -17.63 7.99 3.93
N ALA A 37 -16.96 7.27 3.02
CA ALA A 37 -16.97 7.59 1.60
C ALA A 37 -18.35 7.41 0.93
N ALA A 38 -19.24 6.58 1.48
CA ALA A 38 -20.58 6.40 0.93
C ALA A 38 -21.46 7.62 1.25
N VAL A 39 -21.43 8.08 2.50
CA VAL A 39 -22.14 9.30 2.93
C VAL A 39 -21.58 10.51 2.19
N THR A 40 -20.26 10.68 2.16
CA THR A 40 -19.61 11.81 1.48
C THR A 40 -20.02 11.90 0.00
N ARG A 41 -20.05 10.76 -0.72
CA ARG A 41 -20.48 10.70 -2.13
C ARG A 41 -21.95 11.10 -2.30
N LYS A 42 -22.85 10.64 -1.43
CA LYS A 42 -24.27 11.04 -1.47
C LYS A 42 -24.45 12.53 -1.20
N VAL A 43 -23.82 13.08 -0.15
CA VAL A 43 -23.88 14.52 0.14
C VAL A 43 -23.38 15.34 -1.03
N THR A 44 -22.25 14.94 -1.63
CA THR A 44 -21.69 15.62 -2.80
C THR A 44 -22.59 15.52 -4.03
N ALA A 45 -23.41 14.47 -4.16
CA ALA A 45 -24.36 14.34 -5.27
C ALA A 45 -25.63 15.19 -5.08
N MET A 46 -25.98 15.52 -3.83
CA MET A 46 -27.18 16.29 -3.48
C MET A 46 -27.04 17.79 -3.73
N GLY A 47 -25.83 18.33 -3.83
CA GLY A 47 -25.64 19.74 -4.17
C GLY A 47 -24.29 20.31 -3.78
N GLU A 48 -24.29 21.61 -3.47
CA GLU A 48 -23.10 22.37 -3.12
C GLU A 48 -22.46 21.88 -1.81
N CYS A 49 -21.13 21.84 -1.81
CA CYS A 49 -20.36 21.55 -0.60
C CYS A 49 -18.98 22.23 -0.65
N TRP A 50 -18.43 22.51 0.54
CA TRP A 50 -17.08 23.04 0.69
C TRP A 50 -16.18 21.95 1.27
N ARG A 51 -15.15 21.55 0.54
CA ARG A 51 -14.19 20.53 0.97
C ARG A 51 -13.02 21.15 1.69
N VAL A 52 -12.83 20.77 2.95
CA VAL A 52 -11.70 21.21 3.77
C VAL A 52 -10.49 20.33 3.47
N GLN A 53 -9.41 20.92 2.99
CA GLN A 53 -8.15 20.23 2.67
C GLN A 53 -6.97 20.77 3.48
N ILE A 54 -6.02 19.87 3.78
CA ILE A 54 -4.74 20.21 4.42
C ILE A 54 -3.56 19.61 3.66
N LYS A 55 -2.42 20.29 3.68
CA LYS A 55 -1.17 19.78 3.11
C LYS A 55 -0.43 18.92 4.13
N LYS A 56 -0.24 17.63 3.83
CA LYS A 56 0.56 16.68 4.63
C LYS A 56 1.77 16.22 3.81
N GLY A 57 2.91 16.89 4.03
CA GLY A 57 4.11 16.67 3.22
C GLY A 57 3.86 17.04 1.75
N ARG A 58 4.03 16.08 0.85
CA ARG A 58 3.74 16.24 -0.60
C ARG A 58 2.30 15.92 -1.01
N ARG A 59 1.47 15.46 -0.07
CA ARG A 59 0.08 15.04 -0.35
C ARG A 59 -0.91 16.04 0.22
N THR A 60 -2.04 16.20 -0.46
CA THR A 60 -3.21 16.92 0.06
C THR A 60 -4.18 15.90 0.65
N MET A 61 -4.66 16.16 1.86
CA MET A 61 -5.62 15.31 2.56
C MET A 61 -6.91 16.07 2.82
N SER A 62 -8.06 15.43 2.56
CA SER A 62 -9.37 15.97 2.93
C SER A 62 -9.63 15.73 4.42
N LYS A 63 -10.06 16.77 5.15
CA LYS A 63 -10.50 16.68 6.55
C LYS A 63 -12.00 16.42 6.68
N GLY A 64 -12.77 16.77 5.65
CA GLY A 64 -14.23 16.64 5.64
C GLY A 64 -14.84 17.62 4.65
N ILE A 65 -16.16 17.70 4.67
CA ILE A 65 -16.93 18.65 3.86
C ILE A 65 -17.92 19.42 4.73
N TRP A 66 -18.11 20.70 4.44
CA TRP A 66 -19.28 21.44 4.87
C TRP A 66 -20.35 21.31 3.79
N ALA A 67 -21.59 21.06 4.21
CA ALA A 67 -22.75 20.95 3.34
C ALA A 67 -24.03 21.31 4.11
N PRO A 68 -25.15 21.59 3.42
CA PRO A 68 -26.44 21.78 4.09
C PRO A 68 -26.75 20.63 5.06
N THR A 69 -27.18 20.98 6.28
CA THR A 69 -27.40 19.99 7.36
C THR A 69 -28.38 18.90 6.94
N HIS A 70 -29.46 19.27 6.23
CA HIS A 70 -30.45 18.30 5.74
C HIS A 70 -29.86 17.32 4.71
N HIS A 71 -28.94 17.74 3.83
CA HIS A 71 -28.24 16.83 2.91
C HIS A 71 -27.41 15.79 3.68
N ILE A 72 -26.71 16.21 4.75
CA ILE A 72 -25.91 15.30 5.58
C ILE A 72 -26.81 14.27 6.26
N THR A 73 -27.91 14.71 6.88
CA THR A 73 -28.87 13.82 7.55
C THR A 73 -29.48 12.82 6.57
N GLN A 74 -30.04 13.30 5.46
CA GLN A 74 -30.63 12.45 4.42
C GLN A 74 -29.63 11.47 3.81
N ALA A 75 -28.38 11.89 3.60
CA ALA A 75 -27.33 11.01 3.09
C ALA A 75 -26.95 9.91 4.09
N LYS A 76 -26.89 10.22 5.40
CA LYS A 76 -26.63 9.23 6.45
C LYS A 76 -27.76 8.20 6.51
N GLU A 77 -29.01 8.66 6.63
CA GLU A 77 -30.19 7.80 6.65
C GLU A 77 -30.26 6.89 5.43
N ALA A 78 -30.02 7.44 4.22
CA ALA A 78 -30.02 6.66 2.99
C ALA A 78 -28.88 5.64 2.92
N VAL A 79 -27.72 5.92 3.53
CA VAL A 79 -26.61 4.95 3.61
C VAL A 79 -26.92 3.88 4.65
N ASP A 80 -27.50 4.24 5.78
CA ASP A 80 -27.85 3.30 6.85
C ASP A 80 -28.98 2.36 6.40
N ALA A 81 -30.02 2.87 5.74
CA ALA A 81 -31.06 2.05 5.11
C ALA A 81 -30.48 1.07 4.08
N MET A 82 -29.54 1.53 3.24
CA MET A 82 -28.84 0.67 2.28
C MET A 82 -28.02 -0.42 2.98
N ARG A 83 -27.37 -0.11 4.11
CA ARG A 83 -26.53 -1.06 4.86
C ARG A 83 -27.35 -2.09 5.63
N SER A 84 -28.52 -1.70 6.14
CA SER A 84 -29.44 -2.57 6.87
C SER A 84 -30.21 -3.53 5.95
N ALA A 85 -30.19 -3.31 4.63
CA ALA A 85 -30.82 -4.21 3.68
C ALA A 85 -30.13 -5.60 3.69
N PRO A 86 -30.87 -6.71 3.79
CA PRO A 86 -30.28 -8.06 3.85
C PRO A 86 -29.43 -8.41 2.62
N ASP A 87 -29.83 -7.90 1.45
CA ASP A 87 -29.07 -8.04 0.21
C ASP A 87 -27.69 -7.38 0.25
N TYR A 88 -27.54 -6.29 1.01
CA TYR A 88 -26.26 -5.60 1.16
C TYR A 88 -25.25 -6.47 1.91
N ALA A 89 -25.64 -7.07 3.03
CA ALA A 89 -24.79 -7.98 3.80
C ALA A 89 -24.37 -9.19 2.96
N LYS A 90 -25.32 -9.80 2.23
CA LYS A 90 -25.05 -10.93 1.32
C LYS A 90 -24.07 -10.56 0.21
N LYS A 91 -24.23 -9.39 -0.40
CA LYS A 91 -23.31 -8.86 -1.43
C LYS A 91 -21.91 -8.60 -0.86
N GLN A 92 -21.80 -8.03 0.34
CA GLN A 92 -20.51 -7.79 1.01
C GLN A 92 -19.77 -9.09 1.32
N ALA A 93 -20.46 -10.09 1.87
CA ALA A 93 -19.89 -11.41 2.16
C ALA A 93 -19.39 -12.10 0.88
N SER A 94 -20.20 -12.09 -0.18
CA SER A 94 -19.80 -12.64 -1.49
C SER A 94 -18.59 -11.90 -2.08
N ALA A 95 -18.58 -10.56 -2.03
CA ALA A 95 -17.46 -9.76 -2.49
C ALA A 95 -16.18 -9.98 -1.66
N ALA A 96 -16.29 -10.19 -0.35
CA ALA A 96 -15.17 -10.55 0.52
C ALA A 96 -14.59 -11.92 0.12
N LYS A 97 -15.45 -12.94 -0.06
CA LYS A 97 -15.03 -14.27 -0.51
C LYS A 97 -14.35 -14.23 -1.89
N SER A 98 -14.92 -13.47 -2.83
CA SER A 98 -14.32 -13.27 -4.16
C SER A 98 -12.95 -12.61 -4.09
N ARG A 99 -12.79 -11.57 -3.26
CA ARG A 99 -11.50 -10.91 -3.04
C ARG A 99 -10.47 -11.84 -2.39
N ALA A 100 -10.87 -12.63 -1.40
CA ALA A 100 -10.00 -13.62 -0.77
C ALA A 100 -9.50 -14.65 -1.80
N ARG A 101 -10.40 -15.16 -2.66
CA ARG A 101 -10.01 -16.09 -3.74
C ARG A 101 -9.03 -15.46 -4.73
N LYS A 102 -9.27 -14.22 -5.16
CA LYS A 102 -8.34 -13.50 -6.06
C LYS A 102 -7.00 -13.23 -5.40
N GLN A 103 -6.99 -12.92 -4.11
CA GLN A 103 -5.78 -12.69 -3.34
C GLN A 103 -4.95 -13.98 -3.23
N GLU A 104 -5.60 -15.12 -2.98
CA GLU A 104 -4.92 -16.42 -2.90
C GLU A 104 -4.39 -16.86 -4.27
N ALA A 105 -5.19 -16.74 -5.34
CA ALA A 105 -4.73 -17.01 -6.69
C ALA A 105 -3.51 -16.15 -7.06
N TYR A 106 -3.54 -14.85 -6.71
CA TYR A 106 -2.40 -13.96 -6.91
C TYR A 106 -1.18 -14.35 -6.08
N ARG A 107 -1.39 -14.82 -4.84
CA ARG A 107 -0.31 -15.31 -3.97
C ARG A 107 0.41 -16.49 -4.60
N GLN A 108 -0.34 -17.44 -5.16
CA GLN A 108 0.21 -18.61 -5.83
C GLN A 108 0.99 -18.20 -7.09
N GLU A 109 0.37 -17.42 -7.98
CA GLU A 109 1.00 -16.92 -9.22
C GLU A 109 2.30 -16.14 -8.93
N PHE A 110 2.28 -15.28 -7.90
CA PHE A 110 3.46 -14.51 -7.51
C PHE A 110 4.55 -15.38 -6.88
N THR A 111 4.19 -16.38 -6.08
CA THR A 111 5.15 -17.33 -5.48
C THR A 111 5.82 -18.17 -6.56
N GLU A 112 5.08 -18.58 -7.58
CA GLU A 112 5.62 -19.26 -8.75
C GLU A 112 6.56 -18.34 -9.54
N ALA A 113 6.18 -17.08 -9.81
CA ALA A 113 7.06 -16.11 -10.45
C ALA A 113 8.36 -15.87 -9.65
N VAL A 114 8.30 -15.85 -8.31
CA VAL A 114 9.47 -15.77 -7.44
C VAL A 114 10.32 -17.04 -7.55
N THR A 115 9.69 -18.21 -7.51
CA THR A 115 10.36 -19.51 -7.66
C THR A 115 11.11 -19.55 -8.99
N ASN A 116 10.46 -19.17 -10.09
CA ASN A 116 11.04 -19.11 -11.43
C ASN A 116 12.19 -18.08 -11.50
N TYR A 117 12.05 -16.94 -10.85
CA TYR A 117 13.13 -15.96 -10.77
C TYR A 117 14.35 -16.49 -10.00
N LEU A 118 14.15 -17.22 -8.90
CA LEU A 118 15.25 -17.79 -8.12
C LEU A 118 16.06 -18.79 -8.96
N ASN A 119 15.37 -19.69 -9.68
CA ASN A 119 15.95 -20.66 -10.62
C ASN A 119 17.12 -21.45 -10.01
N PHE A 120 16.90 -22.04 -8.83
CA PHE A 120 17.93 -22.85 -8.18
C PHE A 120 17.90 -24.29 -8.72
N PRO A 121 19.06 -24.99 -8.74
CA PRO A 121 19.10 -26.40 -9.09
C PRO A 121 18.39 -27.27 -8.04
N THR A 122 18.04 -28.51 -8.40
CA THR A 122 17.27 -29.45 -7.55
C THR A 122 17.88 -29.66 -6.16
N CYS A 123 19.20 -29.60 -6.01
CA CYS A 123 19.87 -29.69 -4.70
C CYS A 123 19.49 -28.56 -3.72
N TYR A 124 18.90 -27.47 -4.22
CA TYR A 124 18.41 -26.33 -3.46
C TYR A 124 16.89 -26.14 -3.55
N GLU A 125 16.14 -27.14 -4.01
CA GLU A 125 14.68 -27.03 -4.19
C GLU A 125 13.96 -26.66 -2.88
N GLY A 126 14.32 -27.30 -1.76
CA GLY A 126 13.75 -26.97 -0.45
C GLY A 126 14.00 -25.51 -0.06
N LEU A 127 15.24 -25.04 -0.23
CA LEU A 127 15.59 -23.64 0.03
C LEU A 127 14.84 -22.67 -0.89
N GLN A 128 14.69 -23.02 -2.17
CA GLN A 128 13.99 -22.20 -3.15
C GLN A 128 12.52 -22.03 -2.78
N LYS A 129 11.83 -23.12 -2.40
CA LYS A 129 10.43 -23.09 -1.94
C LYS A 129 10.28 -22.20 -0.71
N THR A 130 11.08 -22.43 0.33
CA THR A 130 11.03 -21.64 1.57
C THR A 130 11.34 -20.16 1.32
N LEU A 131 12.35 -19.85 0.51
CA LEU A 131 12.68 -18.47 0.17
C LEU A 131 11.57 -17.79 -0.64
N ALA A 132 10.95 -18.51 -1.58
CA ALA A 132 9.84 -17.98 -2.36
C ALA A 132 8.65 -17.62 -1.46
N GLU A 133 8.29 -18.49 -0.52
CA GLU A 133 7.23 -18.22 0.46
C GLU A 133 7.56 -17.01 1.34
N LEU A 134 8.77 -16.92 1.89
CA LEU A 134 9.20 -15.78 2.71
C LEU A 134 9.15 -14.45 1.95
N VAL A 135 9.55 -14.45 0.68
CA VAL A 135 9.47 -13.26 -0.18
C VAL A 135 8.02 -12.88 -0.45
N THR A 136 7.18 -13.85 -0.79
CA THR A 136 5.74 -13.66 -1.06
C THR A 136 5.03 -13.08 0.16
N GLU A 137 5.21 -13.69 1.34
CA GLU A 137 4.61 -13.24 2.60
C GLU A 137 5.01 -11.81 2.96
N HIS A 138 6.27 -11.45 2.72
CA HIS A 138 6.72 -10.08 2.94
C HIS A 138 6.14 -9.09 1.92
N ALA A 139 6.03 -9.49 0.65
CA ALA A 139 5.78 -8.56 -0.44
C ALA A 139 4.29 -8.29 -0.72
N ILE A 140 3.42 -9.30 -0.56
CA ILE A 140 2.00 -9.24 -0.96
C ILE A 140 1.08 -8.41 -0.04
N PRO A 141 1.27 -8.34 1.29
CA PRO A 141 0.38 -7.58 2.16
C PRO A 141 0.22 -6.11 1.73
N ILE A 142 -0.97 -5.56 1.95
CA ILE A 142 -1.23 -4.13 1.66
C ILE A 142 -0.34 -3.29 2.58
N GLY A 143 0.37 -2.33 2.01
CA GLY A 143 1.27 -1.46 2.79
C GLY A 143 2.66 -2.04 3.02
N SER A 144 3.03 -3.17 2.39
CA SER A 144 4.37 -3.77 2.46
C SER A 144 5.51 -2.88 1.95
N GLY A 145 5.19 -1.79 1.23
CA GLY A 145 6.20 -0.90 0.63
C GLY A 145 6.91 -1.51 -0.58
N THR A 146 6.38 -2.62 -1.12
CA THR A 146 6.93 -3.28 -2.32
C THR A 146 6.13 -2.96 -3.57
N VAL A 147 6.68 -3.34 -4.72
CA VAL A 147 6.02 -3.24 -6.03
C VAL A 147 5.20 -4.48 -6.35
N ALA A 148 5.04 -5.44 -5.43
CA ALA A 148 4.44 -6.74 -5.75
C ALA A 148 3.01 -6.64 -6.27
N ARG A 149 2.25 -5.57 -6.02
CA ARG A 149 0.86 -5.42 -6.50
C ARG A 149 0.67 -4.38 -7.60
N THR A 150 1.75 -3.81 -8.15
CA THR A 150 1.63 -2.79 -9.19
C THR A 150 1.17 -3.39 -10.51
N SER A 151 0.27 -2.72 -11.23
CA SER A 151 -0.12 -3.11 -12.59
C SER A 151 0.85 -2.58 -13.67
N GLN A 152 1.84 -1.76 -13.29
CA GLN A 152 2.71 -1.05 -14.25
C GLN A 152 3.85 -1.89 -14.84
N ILE A 153 4.19 -3.03 -14.24
CA ILE A 153 5.27 -3.91 -14.69
C ILE A 153 4.82 -5.38 -14.64
N PRO A 154 5.36 -6.26 -15.51
CA PRO A 154 5.07 -7.69 -15.51
C PRO A 154 5.35 -8.37 -14.16
N ILE A 155 4.70 -9.51 -13.91
CA ILE A 155 4.78 -10.20 -12.61
C ILE A 155 6.19 -10.70 -12.30
N GLU A 156 6.92 -11.12 -13.32
CA GLU A 156 8.30 -11.61 -13.27
C GLU A 156 9.24 -10.49 -12.80
N ASP A 157 9.08 -9.28 -13.34
CA ASP A 157 9.81 -8.09 -12.93
C ASP A 157 9.49 -7.70 -11.48
N ARG A 158 8.23 -7.86 -11.06
CA ARG A 158 7.81 -7.62 -9.67
C ARG A 158 8.46 -8.63 -8.73
N ALA A 159 8.45 -9.91 -9.10
CA ALA A 159 9.04 -11.00 -8.35
C ALA A 159 10.55 -10.77 -8.16
N GLY A 160 11.28 -10.48 -9.24
CA GLY A 160 12.71 -10.17 -9.16
C GLY A 160 13.02 -8.97 -8.27
N LYS A 161 12.23 -7.90 -8.38
CA LYS A 161 12.37 -6.72 -7.50
C LYS A 161 12.06 -7.04 -6.03
N ALA A 162 11.08 -7.89 -5.77
CA ALA A 162 10.73 -8.33 -4.42
C ALA A 162 11.85 -9.19 -3.81
N VAL A 163 12.40 -10.14 -4.57
CA VAL A 163 13.55 -10.95 -4.14
C VAL A 163 14.74 -10.06 -3.79
N ILE A 164 15.12 -9.13 -4.68
CA ILE A 164 16.26 -8.23 -4.40
C ILE A 164 16.00 -7.29 -3.23
N ALA A 165 14.75 -6.83 -3.05
CA ALA A 165 14.39 -6.07 -1.86
C ALA A 165 14.54 -6.90 -0.59
N TRP A 166 13.95 -8.11 -0.57
CA TRP A 166 14.04 -9.03 0.56
C TRP A 166 15.50 -9.36 0.90
N MET A 167 16.32 -9.70 -0.10
CA MET A 167 17.75 -9.96 0.07
C MET A 167 18.47 -8.77 0.71
N ARG A 168 18.22 -7.55 0.24
CA ARG A 168 18.85 -6.36 0.82
C ARG A 168 18.48 -6.17 2.30
N HIS A 169 17.25 -6.44 2.69
CA HIS A 169 16.81 -6.29 4.08
C HIS A 169 17.35 -7.40 4.99
N HIS A 170 17.44 -8.64 4.50
CA HIS A 170 17.72 -9.80 5.36
C HIS A 170 19.17 -10.30 5.30
N THR A 171 19.88 -10.08 4.18
CA THR A 171 21.23 -10.61 3.98
C THR A 171 22.31 -9.53 4.03
N THR A 172 21.96 -8.28 4.36
CA THR A 172 22.89 -7.15 4.46
C THR A 172 22.55 -6.28 5.66
N ASN A 173 23.45 -5.38 6.06
CA ASN A 173 23.18 -4.45 7.17
C ASN A 173 22.32 -3.23 6.77
N TYR A 174 21.53 -3.33 5.69
CA TYR A 174 20.85 -2.20 5.06
C TYR A 174 20.02 -1.34 6.03
N ASP A 175 19.25 -1.98 6.90
CA ASP A 175 18.33 -1.28 7.79
C ASP A 175 19.04 -0.44 8.87
N ASN A 176 20.30 -0.77 9.18
CA ASN A 176 21.12 -0.05 10.17
C ASN A 176 22.17 0.88 9.52
N LEU A 177 22.26 0.93 8.19
CA LEU A 177 23.22 1.78 7.51
C LEU A 177 22.85 3.27 7.67
N LYS A 178 23.77 4.04 8.23
CA LYS A 178 23.69 5.51 8.28
C LYS A 178 24.06 6.10 6.91
N ILE A 179 23.04 6.36 6.09
CA ILE A 179 23.21 6.96 4.76
C ILE A 179 23.06 8.49 4.87
N ALA A 180 24.04 9.23 4.36
CA ALA A 180 23.99 10.69 4.30
C ALA A 180 22.76 11.19 3.52
N ARG A 181 22.16 12.30 3.96
CA ARG A 181 20.97 12.92 3.34
C ARG A 181 21.32 13.75 2.09
N VAL A 182 22.20 13.21 1.25
CA VAL A 182 22.61 13.82 -0.02
C VAL A 182 21.75 13.26 -1.15
N LYS A 183 21.34 14.12 -2.10
CA LYS A 183 20.50 13.74 -3.23
C LYS A 183 21.15 12.59 -4.01
N GLY A 184 20.45 11.45 -4.10
CA GLY A 184 20.89 10.28 -4.85
C GLY A 184 21.69 9.24 -4.05
N GLU A 185 22.22 9.58 -2.87
CA GLU A 185 23.13 8.70 -2.13
C GLU A 185 22.46 7.38 -1.72
N ARG A 186 21.24 7.45 -1.17
CA ARG A 186 20.45 6.25 -0.84
C ARG A 186 20.21 5.36 -2.06
N ARG A 187 20.05 5.94 -3.26
CA ARG A 187 19.84 5.15 -4.49
C ARG A 187 21.12 4.43 -4.91
N LYS A 188 22.28 5.07 -4.75
CA LYS A 188 23.59 4.47 -5.01
C LYS A 188 23.86 3.30 -4.08
N VAL A 189 23.70 3.49 -2.76
CA VAL A 189 23.86 2.41 -1.76
C VAL A 189 22.90 1.25 -2.05
N ARG A 190 21.62 1.52 -2.32
CA ARG A 190 20.65 0.45 -2.66
C ARG A 190 21.05 -0.34 -3.91
N ARG A 191 21.68 0.31 -4.90
CA ARG A 191 22.16 -0.34 -6.13
C ARG A 191 23.35 -1.26 -5.84
N GLN A 192 24.31 -0.80 -5.03
CA GLN A 192 25.48 -1.60 -4.64
C GLN A 192 25.06 -2.85 -3.86
N LEU A 193 24.17 -2.70 -2.86
CA LEU A 193 23.64 -3.83 -2.10
C LEU A 193 22.84 -4.80 -2.98
N ALA A 194 22.06 -4.28 -3.93
CA ALA A 194 21.36 -5.12 -4.89
C ALA A 194 22.32 -5.97 -5.75
N GLN A 195 23.46 -5.40 -6.19
CA GLN A 195 24.48 -6.16 -6.91
C GLN A 195 25.09 -7.27 -6.05
N GLN A 196 25.33 -7.00 -4.75
CA GLN A 196 25.78 -8.04 -3.82
C GLN A 196 24.74 -9.15 -3.67
N SER A 197 23.45 -8.80 -3.52
CA SER A 197 22.35 -9.78 -3.49
C SER A 197 22.32 -10.65 -4.74
N VAL A 198 22.46 -10.06 -5.93
CA VAL A 198 22.52 -10.82 -7.20
C VAL A 198 23.72 -11.77 -7.23
N LYS A 199 24.90 -11.36 -6.73
CA LYS A 199 26.07 -12.26 -6.64
C LYS A 199 25.79 -13.47 -5.76
N VAL A 200 25.13 -13.27 -4.62
CA VAL A 200 24.72 -14.38 -3.73
C VAL A 200 23.77 -15.31 -4.47
N LEU A 201 22.68 -14.80 -5.05
CA LEU A 201 21.71 -15.62 -5.79
C LEU A 201 22.35 -16.40 -6.95
N ASN A 202 23.22 -15.76 -7.73
CA ASN A 202 23.93 -16.41 -8.83
C ASN A 202 24.84 -17.54 -8.35
N SER A 203 25.38 -17.46 -7.13
CA SER A 203 26.15 -18.56 -6.56
C SER A 203 25.27 -19.79 -6.30
N PHE A 204 24.03 -19.62 -5.81
CA PHE A 204 23.08 -20.73 -5.65
C PHE A 204 22.62 -21.29 -7.00
N ARG A 205 22.37 -20.44 -8.00
CA ARG A 205 22.00 -20.86 -9.37
C ARG A 205 23.05 -21.74 -10.04
N LYS A 206 24.34 -21.51 -9.75
CA LYS A 206 25.45 -22.35 -10.23
C LYS A 206 25.57 -23.70 -9.51
N GLY A 207 24.84 -23.89 -8.40
CA GLY A 207 24.97 -25.06 -7.54
C GLY A 207 26.24 -25.05 -6.67
N GLY A 208 26.62 -26.24 -6.20
CA GLY A 208 27.75 -26.48 -5.30
C GLY A 208 27.45 -26.13 -3.84
N GLN A 209 28.21 -26.69 -2.90
CA GLN A 209 27.99 -26.49 -1.47
C GLN A 209 28.21 -25.02 -1.04
N ARG A 210 27.46 -24.59 -0.03
CA ARG A 210 27.54 -23.25 0.55
C ARG A 210 27.91 -23.37 2.02
N PRO A 211 28.80 -22.50 2.53
CA PRO A 211 29.17 -22.55 3.94
C PRO A 211 27.95 -22.20 4.80
N PRO A 212 27.83 -22.77 6.01
CA PRO A 212 26.76 -22.41 6.95
C PRO A 212 26.70 -20.92 7.31
N SER A 213 27.84 -20.22 7.19
CA SER A 213 27.95 -18.76 7.38
C SER A 213 27.38 -17.93 6.22
N CYS A 214 26.84 -18.57 5.17
CA CYS A 214 26.24 -17.86 4.04
C CYS A 214 25.09 -16.97 4.52
N PRO A 215 25.11 -15.65 4.21
CA PRO A 215 24.08 -14.72 4.68
C PRO A 215 22.64 -15.11 4.31
N LEU A 216 22.45 -15.75 3.15
CA LEU A 216 21.13 -16.21 2.73
C LEU A 216 20.63 -17.38 3.58
N LEU A 217 21.48 -18.39 3.82
CA LEU A 217 21.12 -19.55 4.64
C LEU A 217 20.82 -19.12 6.09
N LEU A 218 21.65 -18.24 6.65
CA LEU A 218 21.41 -17.69 7.99
C LEU A 218 20.08 -16.94 8.08
N ALA A 219 19.77 -16.11 7.07
CA ALA A 219 18.53 -15.35 7.03
C ALA A 219 17.30 -16.26 6.93
N VAL A 220 17.32 -17.25 6.04
CA VAL A 220 16.22 -18.21 5.87
C VAL A 220 16.02 -19.02 7.15
N ASN A 221 17.10 -19.61 7.70
CA ASN A 221 17.04 -20.41 8.93
C ASN A 221 16.54 -19.61 10.15
N LYS A 222 16.74 -18.30 10.18
CA LYS A 222 16.23 -17.43 11.25
C LYS A 222 14.72 -17.20 11.12
N LEU A 223 14.20 -17.15 9.90
CA LEU A 223 12.80 -16.80 9.60
C LEU A 223 11.90 -18.02 9.40
N SER A 224 12.49 -19.20 9.19
CA SER A 224 11.79 -20.48 9.07
C SER A 224 11.66 -21.23 10.40
N LYS A 225 12.10 -20.63 11.50
CA LYS A 225 11.90 -21.11 12.88
C LYS A 225 10.71 -20.39 13.49
#